data_AF-A0A2Y9RTM7-F1
#
_entry.id   AF-A0A2Y9RTM7-F1
#
_cell.length_a   1.000
_cell.length_b   1.000
_cell.length_c   1.000
_cell.angle_alpha   90.00
_cell.angle_beta   90.00
_cell.angle_gamma   90.00
#
_symmetry.space_group_name_H-M   'P 1'
#
loop_
_entity.id
_entity.type
_entity.pdbx_description
1 polymer ?
#
loop_
_entity_poly.entity_id
_entity_poly.type
_entity_poly.pdbx_seq_one_letter_code
_entity_poly.pdbx_strand_id
1 'polypeptide(L)'
;MACAAVMIPGLLRGSVGTTCTRAALLRLTPRSLRHLTLTSVMKSKRKTDHMERTADVVRREVVSTAKVCGAANESPSVKRLHLLVAEKDFSFKAGQWVDFFIPGVSVVGGFSICSSPRLLEEERIIELAVKYTNHPPALWIHNQCTLDSEVALRVGGQFFFDPQPTDASRNLVLIAGGVGINPLLSILRHSADLLRERANKGSGFEIGTIKLFYSAKNTSELLFKKEE
;
A
#
# COMPACT_ATOMS: atom_id res chain seq x y z
N MET A 1 -27.71 -45.74 25.24
CA MET A 1 -27.58 -47.10 24.63
C MET A 1 -28.17 -47.06 23.23
N ALA A 2 -27.86 -48.04 22.37
CA ALA A 2 -28.62 -48.34 21.14
C ALA A 2 -29.94 -49.08 21.50
N CYS A 3 -30.86 -49.52 20.64
CA CYS A 3 -30.91 -49.85 19.19
C CYS A 3 -32.26 -49.35 18.58
N ALA A 4 -32.50 -49.18 17.26
CA ALA A 4 -32.39 -50.09 16.10
C ALA A 4 -33.37 -51.29 16.15
N ALA A 5 -33.91 -51.87 15.07
CA ALA A 5 -33.84 -51.64 13.60
C ALA A 5 -35.27 -51.88 13.00
N VAL A 6 -35.61 -52.11 11.71
CA VAL A 6 -34.98 -52.37 10.39
C VAL A 6 -36.03 -51.92 9.30
N MET A 7 -36.07 -52.04 7.94
CA MET A 7 -35.46 -52.69 6.74
C MET A 7 -35.77 -51.70 5.55
N ILE A 8 -35.17 -51.58 4.35
CA ILE A 8 -34.53 -52.48 3.35
C ILE A 8 -35.57 -53.39 2.64
N PRO A 9 -35.51 -53.70 1.32
CA PRO A 9 -34.60 -53.29 0.20
C PRO A 9 -35.31 -52.41 -0.88
N GLY A 10 -34.76 -52.04 -2.05
CA GLY A 10 -33.41 -52.13 -2.64
C GLY A 10 -33.43 -51.93 -4.19
N LEU A 11 -32.26 -51.62 -4.77
CA LEU A 11 -31.75 -51.79 -6.18
C LEU A 11 -32.78 -52.15 -7.31
N LEU A 12 -32.73 -51.59 -8.54
CA LEU A 12 -31.56 -51.34 -9.41
C LEU A 12 -31.94 -50.56 -10.71
N ARG A 13 -30.92 -50.21 -11.52
CA ARG A 13 -30.92 -50.00 -13.00
C ARG A 13 -31.21 -48.59 -13.55
N GLY A 14 -30.14 -47.93 -14.03
CA GLY A 14 -30.14 -46.78 -14.95
C GLY A 14 -28.87 -46.82 -15.82
N SER A 15 -28.94 -46.41 -17.08
CA SER A 15 -27.93 -46.73 -18.11
C SER A 15 -26.84 -45.67 -18.31
N VAL A 16 -25.64 -46.13 -18.73
CA VAL A 16 -24.54 -45.28 -19.20
C VAL A 16 -24.94 -44.50 -20.45
N GLY A 17 -24.59 -43.20 -20.50
CA GLY A 17 -24.73 -42.36 -21.69
C GLY A 17 -23.60 -41.33 -21.78
N THR A 18 -22.64 -41.54 -22.68
CA THR A 18 -21.48 -40.66 -22.89
C THR A 18 -21.78 -39.60 -23.96
N THR A 19 -22.05 -38.36 -23.55
CA THR A 19 -22.30 -37.23 -24.46
C THR A 19 -21.02 -36.45 -24.78
N CYS A 20 -20.36 -36.81 -25.88
CA CYS A 20 -19.22 -36.05 -26.41
C CYS A 20 -19.68 -34.74 -27.06
N THR A 21 -19.51 -33.60 -26.36
CA THR A 21 -19.82 -32.26 -26.89
C THR A 21 -18.76 -31.80 -27.89
N ARG A 22 -18.99 -32.17 -29.17
CA ARG A 22 -18.17 -31.81 -30.32
C ARG A 22 -18.17 -30.29 -30.57
N ALA A 23 -17.17 -29.58 -30.04
CA ALA A 23 -17.00 -28.14 -30.24
C ALA A 23 -16.85 -27.79 -31.73
N ALA A 24 -17.57 -26.77 -32.19
CA ALA A 24 -17.52 -26.31 -33.58
C ALA A 24 -16.29 -25.43 -33.82
N LEU A 25 -15.42 -25.81 -34.78
CA LEU A 25 -14.30 -24.97 -35.20
C LEU A 25 -14.80 -23.78 -36.04
N LEU A 26 -14.98 -22.63 -35.39
CA LEU A 26 -15.06 -21.34 -36.07
C LEU A 26 -13.69 -20.99 -36.67
N ARG A 27 -13.55 -21.15 -37.99
CA ARG A 27 -12.35 -20.73 -38.74
C ARG A 27 -12.26 -19.20 -38.78
N LEU A 28 -11.52 -18.60 -37.86
CA LEU A 28 -11.15 -17.19 -37.93
C LEU A 28 -10.15 -16.96 -39.08
N THR A 29 -10.39 -15.92 -39.89
CA THR A 29 -9.51 -15.54 -41.00
C THR A 29 -8.36 -14.63 -40.50
N PRO A 30 -7.17 -14.68 -41.13
CA PRO A 30 -5.98 -13.98 -40.65
C PRO A 30 -6.02 -12.46 -40.92
N ARG A 31 -6.79 -11.71 -40.13
CA ARG A 31 -6.76 -10.24 -40.14
C ARG A 31 -5.49 -9.73 -39.45
N SER A 32 -4.50 -9.36 -40.25
CA SER A 32 -3.42 -8.37 -39.97
C SER A 32 -3.09 -8.14 -38.50
N LEU A 33 -2.24 -8.99 -37.91
CA LEU A 33 -1.59 -8.73 -36.63
C LEU A 33 -0.59 -7.56 -36.80
N ARG A 34 -1.06 -6.33 -36.57
CA ARG A 34 -0.18 -5.16 -36.46
C ARG A 34 0.59 -5.23 -35.15
N HIS A 35 1.77 -5.84 -35.18
CA HIS A 35 2.75 -5.78 -34.09
C HIS A 35 3.17 -4.33 -33.85
N LEU A 36 2.55 -3.68 -32.86
CA LEU A 36 3.01 -2.41 -32.31
C LEU A 36 4.12 -2.67 -31.28
N THR A 37 5.26 -3.18 -31.75
CA THR A 37 6.52 -3.25 -31.00
C THR A 37 7.11 -1.86 -30.82
N LEU A 38 6.40 -1.03 -30.05
CA LEU A 38 6.83 0.32 -29.69
C LEU A 38 7.89 0.20 -28.58
N THR A 39 9.12 -0.14 -28.97
CA THR A 39 10.31 -0.20 -28.12
C THR A 39 10.74 1.20 -27.70
N SER A 40 9.91 1.83 -26.85
CA SER A 40 10.23 3.07 -26.17
C SER A 40 11.40 2.85 -25.23
N VAL A 41 12.62 3.11 -25.74
CA VAL A 41 13.81 3.20 -24.92
C VAL A 41 13.65 4.44 -24.05
N MET A 42 13.03 4.25 -22.88
CA MET A 42 12.95 5.24 -21.82
C MET A 42 14.37 5.57 -21.35
N LYS A 43 15.02 6.52 -22.03
CA LYS A 43 16.25 7.13 -21.56
C LYS A 43 15.96 7.68 -20.17
N SER A 44 16.52 7.02 -19.16
CA SER A 44 16.45 7.50 -17.79
C SER A 44 17.06 8.90 -17.75
N LYS A 45 16.21 9.93 -17.68
CA LYS A 45 16.68 11.26 -17.32
C LYS A 45 17.49 11.12 -16.02
N ARG A 46 18.57 11.90 -15.90
CA ARG A 46 19.35 12.01 -14.66
C ARG A 46 18.33 12.21 -13.53
N LYS A 47 18.34 11.33 -12.51
CA LYS A 47 17.43 11.46 -11.38
C LYS A 47 17.74 12.79 -10.69
N THR A 48 16.89 13.77 -10.93
CA THR A 48 16.83 15.01 -10.17
C THR A 48 16.46 14.69 -8.72
N ASP A 49 16.90 15.54 -7.80
CA ASP A 49 16.68 15.36 -6.36
C ASP A 49 15.18 15.33 -6.01
N HIS A 50 14.84 14.78 -4.85
CA HIS A 50 13.46 14.81 -4.36
C HIS A 50 12.92 16.24 -4.23
N MET A 51 13.72 17.21 -3.76
CA MET A 51 13.31 18.62 -3.68
C MET A 51 13.11 19.22 -5.08
N GLU A 52 14.04 19.02 -6.01
CA GLU A 52 13.90 19.45 -7.41
C GLU A 52 12.64 18.87 -8.08
N ARG A 53 12.38 17.57 -7.88
CA ARG A 53 11.25 16.84 -8.48
C ARG A 53 9.90 17.20 -7.89
N THR A 54 9.88 17.87 -6.75
CA THR A 54 8.64 18.22 -6.03
C THR A 54 8.67 19.68 -5.57
N ALA A 55 9.40 20.55 -6.26
CA ALA A 55 9.56 21.96 -5.87
C ALA A 55 8.20 22.66 -5.76
N ASP A 56 7.35 22.53 -6.79
CA ASP A 56 6.02 23.14 -6.88
C ASP A 56 4.95 22.49 -5.97
N VAL A 57 5.32 21.48 -5.17
CA VAL A 57 4.40 20.75 -4.31
C VAL A 57 4.28 21.41 -2.95
N VAL A 58 3.04 21.77 -2.58
CA VAL A 58 2.70 22.29 -1.25
C VAL A 58 3.14 21.31 -0.16
N ARG A 59 3.84 21.86 0.84
CA ARG A 59 4.33 21.18 2.05
C ARG A 59 3.72 21.84 3.27
N ARG A 60 3.69 21.13 4.40
CA ARG A 60 3.46 21.77 5.70
C ARG A 60 4.73 22.49 6.15
N GLU A 61 4.58 23.61 6.85
CA GLU A 61 5.71 24.40 7.37
C GLU A 61 6.41 23.69 8.53
N VAL A 62 5.64 22.95 9.35
CA VAL A 62 6.15 22.17 10.48
C VAL A 62 7.17 21.11 10.01
N VAL A 63 8.41 21.27 10.48
CA VAL A 63 9.45 20.24 10.45
C VAL A 63 9.54 19.63 11.84
N SER A 64 9.30 18.32 11.98
CA SER A 64 9.44 17.61 13.25
C SER A 64 10.73 16.82 13.29
N THR A 65 11.40 16.75 14.44
CA THR A 65 12.33 15.66 14.71
C THR A 65 11.56 14.35 14.91
N ALA A 66 12.21 13.23 14.63
CA ALA A 66 11.69 11.90 14.91
C ALA A 66 12.81 10.91 15.22
N LYS A 67 12.49 9.90 16.04
CA LYS A 67 13.39 8.80 16.42
C LYS A 67 12.93 7.49 15.81
N VAL A 68 13.87 6.68 15.33
CA VAL A 68 13.59 5.32 14.85
C VAL A 68 13.35 4.41 16.05
N CYS A 69 12.07 4.18 16.39
CA CYS A 69 11.67 3.30 17.50
C CYS A 69 11.51 1.83 17.08
N GLY A 70 11.48 1.53 15.77
CA GLY A 70 11.41 0.17 15.24
C GLY A 70 11.94 0.08 13.81
N ALA A 71 12.56 -1.05 13.46
CA ALA A 71 13.03 -1.32 12.10
C ALA A 71 13.01 -2.83 11.80
N ALA A 72 12.43 -3.23 10.67
CA ALA A 72 12.29 -4.63 10.26
C ALA A 72 12.37 -4.79 8.72
N ASN A 73 12.68 -6.00 8.24
CA ASN A 73 12.66 -6.31 6.81
C ASN A 73 11.24 -6.78 6.39
N GLU A 74 10.51 -5.92 5.68
CA GLU A 74 9.17 -6.19 5.15
C GLU A 74 9.22 -7.08 3.89
N SER A 75 10.35 -7.05 3.16
CA SER A 75 10.72 -8.04 2.14
C SER A 75 12.24 -8.04 1.91
N PRO A 76 12.82 -8.96 1.10
CA PRO A 76 14.27 -9.02 0.86
C PRO A 76 14.91 -7.73 0.31
N SER A 77 14.13 -6.75 -0.15
CA SER A 77 14.65 -5.45 -0.57
C SER A 77 13.88 -4.24 0.00
N VAL A 78 13.03 -4.43 1.02
CA VAL A 78 12.26 -3.33 1.64
C VAL A 78 12.37 -3.40 3.16
N LYS A 79 12.82 -2.30 3.78
CA LYS A 79 12.89 -2.13 5.23
C LYS A 79 11.71 -1.25 5.68
N ARG A 80 10.93 -1.72 6.65
CA ARG A 80 9.93 -0.94 7.39
C ARG A 80 10.58 -0.24 8.56
N LEU A 81 10.23 1.02 8.77
CA LEU A 81 10.65 1.85 9.89
C LEU A 81 9.40 2.32 10.65
N HIS A 82 9.47 2.31 11.98
CA HIS A 82 8.56 3.00 12.86
C HIS A 82 9.28 4.24 13.39
N LEU A 83 8.64 5.41 13.27
CA LEU A 83 9.22 6.72 13.58
C LEU A 83 8.37 7.41 14.62
N LEU A 84 8.89 7.60 15.83
CA LEU A 84 8.26 8.36 16.91
C LEU A 84 8.45 9.85 16.65
N VAL A 85 7.36 10.60 16.45
CA VAL A 85 7.35 11.98 15.95
C VAL A 85 7.12 12.99 17.09
N ALA A 86 8.11 13.85 17.34
CA ALA A 86 8.14 14.73 18.50
C ALA A 86 7.08 15.86 18.48
N GLU A 87 6.94 16.60 17.38
CA GLU A 87 6.14 17.82 17.34
C GLU A 87 4.64 17.52 17.31
N LYS A 88 3.91 17.90 18.36
CA LYS A 88 2.49 17.53 18.55
C LYS A 88 1.61 17.93 17.37
N ASP A 89 1.84 19.10 16.80
CA ASP A 89 1.06 19.66 15.68
C ASP A 89 1.39 19.01 14.32
N PHE A 90 2.45 18.19 14.26
CA PHE A 90 2.74 17.36 13.09
C PHE A 90 1.58 16.38 12.87
N SER A 91 0.99 16.46 11.68
CA SER A 91 -0.17 15.69 11.23
C SER A 91 -0.12 15.53 9.70
N PHE A 92 -0.71 14.47 9.16
CA PHE A 92 -0.74 14.18 7.72
C PHE A 92 -2.09 13.61 7.29
N LYS A 93 -2.38 13.67 5.99
CA LYS A 93 -3.57 13.06 5.37
C LYS A 93 -3.19 11.72 4.75
N ALA A 94 -4.08 10.73 4.83
CA ALA A 94 -3.77 9.36 4.41
C ALA A 94 -3.33 9.31 2.93
N GLY A 95 -2.13 8.82 2.65
CA GLY A 95 -1.50 8.81 1.32
C GLY A 95 -0.38 9.84 1.07
N GLN A 96 -0.20 10.82 1.96
CA GLN A 96 0.91 11.80 1.87
C GLN A 96 2.31 11.17 2.07
N TRP A 97 3.35 11.94 1.81
CA TRP A 97 4.75 11.57 2.05
C TRP A 97 5.43 12.45 3.09
N VAL A 98 6.58 11.99 3.60
CA VAL A 98 7.55 12.84 4.30
C VAL A 98 8.75 13.15 3.41
N ASP A 99 9.12 14.42 3.37
CA ASP A 99 10.51 14.83 3.12
C ASP A 99 11.33 14.35 4.32
N PHE A 100 12.34 13.51 4.09
CA PHE A 100 13.08 12.78 5.11
C PHE A 100 14.54 13.26 5.15
N PHE A 101 14.87 14.01 6.19
CA PHE A 101 16.16 14.66 6.37
C PHE A 101 17.03 13.87 7.35
N ILE A 102 18.26 13.55 6.94
CA ILE A 102 19.19 12.72 7.72
C ILE A 102 20.43 13.58 8.05
N PRO A 103 20.84 13.68 9.33
CA PRO A 103 22.07 14.38 9.70
C PRO A 103 23.28 13.88 8.90
N GLY A 104 24.03 14.80 8.28
CA GLY A 104 25.21 14.49 7.47
C GLY A 104 24.93 14.01 6.03
N VAL A 105 23.67 13.83 5.60
CA VAL A 105 23.32 13.48 4.21
C VAL A 105 22.67 14.69 3.52
N SER A 106 23.30 15.20 2.47
CA SER A 106 22.84 16.40 1.75
C SER A 106 21.65 16.19 0.82
N VAL A 107 21.30 14.93 0.51
CA VAL A 107 20.17 14.55 -0.35
C VAL A 107 18.96 14.26 0.52
N VAL A 108 17.79 14.81 0.19
CA VAL A 108 16.56 14.63 0.97
C VAL A 108 15.81 13.38 0.50
N GLY A 109 15.35 12.54 1.42
CA GLY A 109 14.49 11.41 1.10
C GLY A 109 13.06 11.85 0.81
N GLY A 110 12.34 11.10 -0.03
CA GLY A 110 10.91 11.31 -0.30
C GLY A 110 10.19 9.99 -0.18
N PHE A 111 9.46 9.78 0.91
CA PHE A 111 8.89 8.47 1.26
C PHE A 111 7.41 8.58 1.65
N SER A 112 6.54 7.91 0.90
CA SER A 112 5.12 7.79 1.24
C SER A 112 4.92 7.03 2.53
N ILE A 113 4.10 7.60 3.41
CA ILE A 113 3.70 7.04 4.69
C ILE A 113 2.80 5.80 4.43
N CYS A 114 2.93 4.75 5.23
CA CYS A 114 2.10 3.54 5.13
C CYS A 114 1.21 3.27 6.36
N SER A 115 1.35 4.03 7.45
CA SER A 115 0.37 4.06 8.55
C SER A 115 -0.84 4.95 8.22
N SER A 116 -1.93 4.80 8.95
CA SER A 116 -3.03 5.77 8.97
C SER A 116 -2.67 6.99 9.85
N PRO A 117 -3.36 8.14 9.71
CA PRO A 117 -3.19 9.29 10.59
C PRO A 117 -3.43 8.96 12.08
N ARG A 118 -4.35 8.03 12.37
CA ARG A 118 -4.68 7.60 13.74
C ARG A 118 -3.46 7.12 14.54
N LEU A 119 -2.52 6.38 13.93
CA LEU A 119 -1.32 5.90 14.63
C LEU A 119 -0.42 7.06 15.13
N LEU A 120 -0.44 8.20 14.44
CA LEU A 120 0.25 9.42 14.85
C LEU A 120 -0.54 10.22 15.90
N GLU A 121 -1.86 10.09 15.91
CA GLU A 121 -2.74 10.72 16.92
C GLU A 121 -2.69 9.96 18.26
N GLU A 122 -2.70 8.62 18.22
CA GLU A 122 -2.74 7.74 19.39
C GLU A 122 -1.36 7.40 19.95
N GLU A 123 -0.41 6.96 19.10
CA GLU A 123 0.92 6.49 19.53
C GLU A 123 2.08 7.44 19.19
N ARG A 124 1.79 8.56 18.52
CA ARG A 124 2.81 9.48 17.95
C ARG A 124 3.74 8.83 16.90
N ILE A 125 3.35 7.71 16.30
CA ILE A 125 4.18 6.95 15.34
C ILE A 125 3.70 7.16 13.90
N ILE A 126 4.65 7.30 12.97
CA ILE A 126 4.41 7.04 11.54
C ILE A 126 5.24 5.86 11.03
N GLU A 127 4.73 5.18 10.02
CA GLU A 127 5.44 4.09 9.35
C GLU A 127 5.90 4.45 7.93
N LEU A 128 7.11 4.02 7.57
CA LEU A 128 7.62 4.05 6.19
C LEU A 128 8.08 2.64 5.78
N ALA A 129 7.79 2.20 4.54
CA ALA A 129 8.38 1.00 3.96
C ALA A 129 9.27 1.35 2.75
N VAL A 130 10.58 1.38 2.95
CA VAL A 130 11.55 1.94 2.00
C VAL A 130 12.30 0.84 1.26
N LYS A 131 12.27 0.88 -0.08
CA LYS A 131 13.01 -0.05 -0.94
C LYS A 131 14.49 0.31 -1.03
N TYR A 132 15.36 -0.69 -0.93
CA TYR A 132 16.79 -0.56 -1.19
C TYR A 132 17.03 0.03 -2.58
N THR A 133 17.79 1.14 -2.64
CA THR A 133 18.37 1.68 -3.87
C THR A 133 19.65 2.43 -3.51
N ASN A 134 20.52 2.67 -4.49
CA ASN A 134 21.72 3.50 -4.33
C ASN A 134 21.41 5.02 -4.21
N HIS A 135 20.16 5.40 -3.87
CA HIS A 135 19.80 6.78 -3.53
C HIS A 135 20.21 7.04 -2.07
N PRO A 136 20.99 8.10 -1.73
CA PRO A 136 21.67 8.17 -0.43
C PRO A 136 20.75 8.01 0.80
N PRO A 137 19.55 8.62 0.88
CA PRO A 137 18.60 8.36 1.96
C PRO A 137 18.13 6.90 2.07
N ALA A 138 17.89 6.23 0.95
CA ALA A 138 17.47 4.83 0.95
C ALA A 138 18.63 3.90 1.32
N LEU A 139 19.85 4.22 0.86
CA LEU A 139 21.07 3.50 1.21
C LEU A 139 21.41 3.64 2.71
N TRP A 140 21.24 4.85 3.27
CA TRP A 140 21.38 5.11 4.71
C TRP A 140 20.34 4.34 5.53
N ILE A 141 19.06 4.38 5.14
CA ILE A 141 17.99 3.60 5.79
C ILE A 141 18.32 2.10 5.81
N HIS A 142 18.90 1.57 4.74
CA HIS A 142 19.24 0.15 4.68
C HIS A 142 20.52 -0.21 5.46
N ASN A 143 21.58 0.60 5.37
CA ASN A 143 22.92 0.21 5.80
C ASN A 143 23.43 0.90 7.09
N GLN A 144 22.81 1.99 7.53
CA GLN A 144 23.34 2.83 8.63
C GLN A 144 22.28 3.17 9.71
N CYS A 145 21.00 3.22 9.34
CA CYS A 145 19.90 3.47 10.27
C CYS A 145 19.77 2.35 11.32
N THR A 146 19.89 2.72 12.59
CA THR A 146 19.66 1.88 13.78
C THR A 146 18.38 2.28 14.50
N LEU A 147 18.05 1.60 15.60
CA LEU A 147 17.18 2.17 16.63
C LEU A 147 17.79 3.46 17.20
N ASP A 148 16.94 4.34 17.73
CA ASP A 148 17.25 5.67 18.30
C ASP A 148 17.93 6.68 17.37
N SER A 149 18.19 6.30 16.11
CA SER A 149 18.65 7.21 15.06
C SER A 149 17.68 8.38 14.91
N GLU A 150 18.20 9.60 14.99
CA GLU A 150 17.43 10.84 14.84
C GLU A 150 17.41 11.33 13.40
N VAL A 151 16.22 11.72 12.94
CA VAL A 151 15.95 12.30 11.62
C VAL A 151 14.99 13.48 11.77
N ALA A 152 14.87 14.30 10.74
CA ALA A 152 13.80 15.30 10.66
C ALA A 152 12.83 14.99 9.50
N LEU A 153 11.57 15.36 9.68
CA LEU A 153 10.44 15.01 8.82
C LEU A 153 9.64 16.26 8.49
N ARG A 154 9.19 16.40 7.24
CA ARG A 154 8.22 17.43 6.84
C ARG A 154 7.18 16.82 5.88
N VAL A 155 5.89 17.02 6.15
CA VAL A 155 4.82 16.43 5.34
C VAL A 155 4.70 17.16 3.99
N GLY A 156 4.59 16.38 2.90
CA GLY A 156 4.38 16.87 1.54
C GLY A 156 3.46 15.97 0.72
N GLY A 157 3.08 16.48 -0.45
CA GLY A 157 2.25 15.76 -1.42
C GLY A 157 0.76 16.11 -1.36
N GLN A 158 0.12 16.08 -2.54
CA GLN A 158 -1.30 16.36 -2.73
C GLN A 158 -2.11 15.10 -3.13
N PHE A 159 -1.48 13.92 -3.08
CA PHE A 159 -2.18 12.64 -3.22
C PHE A 159 -2.60 12.17 -1.83
N PHE A 160 -3.89 12.28 -1.51
CA PHE A 160 -4.44 11.81 -0.25
C PHE A 160 -5.93 11.46 -0.34
N PHE A 161 -6.42 10.70 0.64
CA PHE A 161 -7.84 10.53 0.93
C PHE A 161 -8.14 11.14 2.31
N ASP A 162 -9.07 12.08 2.35
CA ASP A 162 -9.40 12.92 3.51
C ASP A 162 -10.89 13.34 3.46
N PRO A 163 -11.82 12.38 3.55
CA PRO A 163 -13.25 12.65 3.39
C PRO A 163 -13.80 13.38 4.62
N GLN A 164 -14.63 14.38 4.40
CA GLN A 164 -15.31 15.10 5.48
C GLN A 164 -16.54 14.30 5.96
N PRO A 165 -16.97 14.45 7.23
CA PRO A 165 -18.11 13.70 7.77
C PRO A 165 -19.43 13.83 6.99
N THR A 166 -19.58 14.92 6.22
CA THR A 166 -20.74 15.23 5.37
C THR A 166 -20.57 14.86 3.90
N ASP A 167 -19.43 14.31 3.50
CA ASP A 167 -19.17 13.97 2.09
C ASP A 167 -20.01 12.78 1.62
N ALA A 168 -20.51 12.88 0.39
CA ALA A 168 -21.24 11.79 -0.24
C ALA A 168 -20.36 10.55 -0.45
N SER A 169 -20.89 9.38 -0.07
CA SER A 169 -20.17 8.10 -0.09
C SER A 169 -19.49 7.77 -1.43
N ARG A 170 -18.28 7.21 -1.35
CA ARG A 170 -17.47 6.82 -2.51
C ARG A 170 -16.95 5.38 -2.37
N ASN A 171 -17.04 4.63 -3.46
CA ASN A 171 -16.30 3.38 -3.64
C ASN A 171 -14.84 3.70 -3.99
N LEU A 172 -13.89 2.95 -3.44
CA LEU A 172 -12.46 3.13 -3.69
C LEU A 172 -11.89 1.94 -4.46
N VAL A 173 -11.12 2.21 -5.52
CA VAL A 173 -10.32 1.21 -6.25
C VAL A 173 -8.85 1.63 -6.16
N LEU A 174 -8.07 0.85 -5.43
CA LEU A 174 -6.66 1.09 -5.14
C LEU A 174 -5.83 0.12 -6.00
N ILE A 175 -4.86 0.61 -6.77
CA ILE A 175 -4.06 -0.22 -7.69
C ILE A 175 -2.57 0.01 -7.41
N ALA A 176 -1.88 -1.04 -6.98
CA ALA A 176 -0.56 -0.96 -6.36
C ALA A 176 0.49 -1.88 -7.02
N GLY A 177 1.74 -1.40 -7.10
CA GLY A 177 2.89 -2.14 -7.58
C GLY A 177 4.13 -1.93 -6.71
N GLY A 178 4.63 -2.99 -6.06
CA GLY A 178 5.77 -2.90 -5.13
C GLY A 178 5.52 -1.89 -4.00
N VAL A 179 6.50 -1.04 -3.69
CA VAL A 179 6.36 0.08 -2.70
C VAL A 179 5.39 1.18 -3.13
N GLY A 180 4.82 1.12 -4.35
CA GLY A 180 3.63 1.92 -4.70
C GLY A 180 2.39 1.57 -3.86
N ILE A 181 2.43 0.48 -3.08
CA ILE A 181 1.41 0.17 -2.08
C ILE A 181 1.37 1.17 -0.92
N ASN A 182 2.49 1.77 -0.51
CA ASN A 182 2.59 2.56 0.74
C ASN A 182 1.46 3.59 0.92
N PRO A 183 1.25 4.57 0.01
CA PRO A 183 0.21 5.58 0.20
C PRO A 183 -1.20 4.98 0.10
N LEU A 184 -1.38 3.90 -0.65
CA LEU A 184 -2.65 3.20 -0.80
C LEU A 184 -2.99 2.36 0.45
N LEU A 185 -1.98 1.85 1.16
CA LEU A 185 -2.14 1.18 2.45
C LEU A 185 -2.46 2.20 3.56
N SER A 186 -1.83 3.37 3.55
CA SER A 186 -2.20 4.49 4.42
C SER A 186 -3.69 4.85 4.26
N ILE A 187 -4.15 4.98 3.00
CA ILE A 187 -5.56 5.20 2.65
C ILE A 187 -6.45 4.04 3.11
N LEU A 188 -6.05 2.78 2.90
CA LEU A 188 -6.82 1.60 3.29
C LEU A 188 -6.98 1.47 4.82
N ARG A 189 -5.90 1.71 5.57
CA ARG A 189 -5.92 1.69 7.04
C ARG A 189 -6.77 2.83 7.60
N HIS A 190 -6.60 4.06 7.08
CA HIS A 190 -7.46 5.19 7.44
C HIS A 190 -8.94 4.93 7.11
N SER A 191 -9.22 4.23 6.01
CA SER A 191 -10.57 3.80 5.64
C SER A 191 -11.18 2.81 6.63
N ALA A 192 -10.39 1.85 7.13
CA ALA A 192 -10.80 0.95 8.21
C ALA A 192 -10.99 1.69 9.54
N ASP A 193 -10.19 2.73 9.78
CA ASP A 193 -10.29 3.57 10.97
C ASP A 193 -11.57 4.42 11.00
N LEU A 194 -11.96 5.00 9.85
CA LEU A 194 -13.24 5.70 9.66
C LEU A 194 -14.43 4.75 9.82
N LEU A 195 -14.35 3.51 9.31
CA LEU A 195 -15.37 2.47 9.52
C LEU A 195 -15.60 2.16 11.00
N ARG A 196 -14.52 1.94 11.76
CA ARG A 196 -14.55 1.72 13.21
C ARG A 196 -15.17 2.93 13.93
N GLU A 197 -14.79 4.14 13.54
CA GLU A 197 -15.34 5.36 14.14
C GLU A 197 -16.84 5.53 13.90
N ARG A 198 -17.32 5.31 12.67
CA ARG A 198 -18.75 5.42 12.35
C ARG A 198 -19.58 4.36 13.07
N ALA A 199 -19.05 3.14 13.19
CA ALA A 199 -19.67 2.07 13.97
C ALA A 199 -19.78 2.43 15.47
N ASN A 200 -18.77 3.07 16.05
CA ASN A 200 -18.74 3.46 17.46
C ASN A 200 -19.56 4.72 17.76
N LYS A 201 -19.58 5.70 16.85
CA LYS A 201 -20.19 7.04 17.04
C LYS A 201 -21.61 7.16 16.43
N GLY A 202 -22.08 6.16 15.67
CA GLY A 202 -23.32 6.21 14.89
C GLY A 202 -23.36 7.30 13.81
N SER A 203 -22.23 7.98 13.57
CA SER A 203 -22.11 9.21 12.79
C SER A 203 -20.67 9.36 12.27
N GLY A 204 -20.50 10.12 11.18
CA GLY A 204 -19.24 10.21 10.44
C GLY A 204 -19.37 9.71 9.00
N PHE A 205 -18.29 9.86 8.23
CA PHE A 205 -18.26 9.62 6.79
C PHE A 205 -18.65 8.18 6.40
N GLU A 206 -19.55 8.05 5.42
CA GLU A 206 -19.99 6.77 4.87
C GLU A 206 -19.05 6.29 3.77
N ILE A 207 -18.13 5.38 4.07
CA ILE A 207 -17.30 4.77 3.03
C ILE A 207 -18.05 3.72 2.23
N GLY A 208 -17.80 3.68 0.92
CA GLY A 208 -18.33 2.66 0.03
C GLY A 208 -17.50 1.38 0.03
N THR A 209 -17.70 0.55 -1.00
CA THR A 209 -16.88 -0.64 -1.23
C THR A 209 -15.44 -0.26 -1.59
N ILE A 210 -14.47 -0.88 -0.93
CA ILE A 210 -13.04 -0.72 -1.21
C ILE A 210 -12.51 -1.98 -1.91
N LYS A 211 -11.71 -1.82 -2.96
CA LYS A 211 -11.00 -2.92 -3.63
C LYS A 211 -9.55 -2.57 -3.85
N LEU A 212 -8.64 -3.38 -3.29
CA LEU A 212 -7.20 -3.29 -3.54
C LEU A 212 -6.77 -4.34 -4.57
N PHE A 213 -6.13 -3.89 -5.64
CA PHE A 213 -5.40 -4.72 -6.59
C PHE A 213 -3.91 -4.49 -6.39
N TYR A 214 -3.19 -5.46 -5.82
CA TYR A 214 -1.79 -5.33 -5.47
C TYR A 214 -0.92 -6.35 -6.22
N SER A 215 0.26 -5.91 -6.66
CA SER A 215 1.25 -6.71 -7.38
C SER A 215 2.68 -6.41 -6.89
N ALA A 216 3.56 -7.40 -7.02
CA ALA A 216 5.01 -7.24 -6.84
C ALA A 216 5.77 -8.08 -7.88
N LYS A 217 7.09 -7.91 -7.97
CA LYS A 217 7.94 -8.61 -8.95
C LYS A 217 7.85 -10.15 -8.83
N ASN A 218 7.67 -10.64 -7.61
CA ASN A 218 7.50 -12.05 -7.25
C ASN A 218 6.80 -12.12 -5.88
N THR A 219 6.59 -13.33 -5.36
CA THR A 219 5.92 -13.56 -4.07
C THR A 219 6.74 -13.12 -2.85
N SER A 220 8.09 -13.17 -2.90
CA SER A 220 8.91 -12.71 -1.77
C SER A 220 8.89 -11.19 -1.61
N GLU A 221 8.79 -10.44 -2.72
CA GLU A 221 8.70 -8.97 -2.76
C GLU A 221 7.31 -8.39 -2.45
N LEU A 222 6.28 -9.21 -2.24
CA LEU A 222 4.98 -8.75 -1.72
C LEU A 222 5.14 -8.28 -0.27
N LEU A 223 4.81 -7.02 0.00
CA LEU A 223 4.82 -6.40 1.33
C LEU A 223 3.51 -6.67 2.07
N PHE A 224 3.50 -6.50 3.39
CA PHE A 224 2.30 -6.50 4.24
C PHE A 224 1.46 -7.78 4.14
N LYS A 225 2.11 -8.93 3.93
CA LYS A 225 1.44 -10.25 3.83
C LYS A 225 0.76 -10.69 5.13
N LYS A 226 1.29 -10.20 6.25
CA LYS A 226 0.76 -10.36 7.60
C LYS A 226 0.67 -8.94 8.14
N GLU A 227 -0.54 -8.47 8.35
CA GLU A 227 -0.77 -7.40 9.33
C GLU A 227 -0.97 -8.10 10.68
N GLU A 228 -0.43 -7.48 11.73
CA GLU A 228 -0.58 -7.90 13.14
C GLU A 228 -1.68 -7.05 13.80
#